data_AF-A0A920UCC7-F1
#
_entry.id   AF-A0A920UCC7-F1
#
_cell.length_a   1.000
_cell.length_b   1.000
_cell.length_c   1.000
_cell.angle_alpha   90.00
_cell.angle_beta   90.00
_cell.angle_gamma   90.00
#
_symmetry.space_group_name_H-M   'P 1'
#
loop_
_entity.id
_entity.type
_entity.pdbx_description
1 polymer ?
#
loop_
_entity_poly.entity_id
_entity_poly.type
_entity_poly.pdbx_seq_one_letter_code
_entity_poly.pdbx_strand_id
1 'polypeptide(L)'
;MVYFEEVKAHGGLPVGVSGKVAVMLSGGIDSPVAAWQMMKRGCQAMFVHFHSYPLVDRTSMEKAVDLVDHLNRHQYESNLFMVPLR
;
A
#
# COMPACT_ATOMS: atom_id res chain seq x y z
N MET A 1 0.10 33.22 -18.50
CA MET A 1 -0.95 32.29 -18.03
C MET A 1 -1.34 32.75 -16.64
N VAL A 2 -2.59 33.18 -16.43
CA VAL A 2 -3.09 33.66 -15.13
C VAL A 2 -4.11 32.65 -14.63
N TYR A 3 -3.91 32.15 -13.42
CA TYR A 3 -4.83 31.24 -12.71
C TYR A 3 -5.25 31.91 -11.40
N PHE A 4 -6.48 31.65 -10.96
CA PHE A 4 -7.09 32.26 -9.77
C PHE A 4 -7.28 31.30 -8.61
N GLU A 5 -7.13 29.99 -8.85
CA GLU A 5 -7.31 28.95 -7.85
C GLU A 5 -6.06 28.07 -7.77
N GLU A 6 -5.66 27.74 -6.55
CA GLU A 6 -4.58 26.80 -6.25
C GLU A 6 -5.13 25.74 -5.28
N VAL A 7 -5.12 24.47 -5.72
CA VAL A 7 -5.55 23.35 -4.88
C VAL A 7 -4.32 22.63 -4.35
N LYS A 8 -4.13 22.69 -3.03
CA LYS A 8 -3.02 22.00 -2.36
C LYS A 8 -3.25 20.49 -2.34
N ALA A 9 -2.42 19.75 -3.09
CA ALA A 9 -2.40 18.30 -3.07
C ALA A 9 -1.55 17.74 -1.92
N HIS A 10 -1.45 16.40 -1.82
CA HIS A 10 -0.69 15.72 -0.76
C HIS A 10 0.82 16.02 -0.76
N GLY A 11 1.37 16.55 -1.85
CA GLY A 11 2.82 16.73 -2.06
C GLY A 11 3.58 15.40 -2.05
N GLY A 12 4.89 15.46 -1.79
CA GLY A 12 5.77 14.29 -1.79
C GLY A 12 6.54 14.15 -3.11
N LEU A 13 7.04 12.94 -3.37
CA LEU A 13 7.79 12.60 -4.58
C LEU A 13 6.95 11.70 -5.49
N PRO A 14 7.14 11.76 -6.82
CA PRO A 14 6.48 10.83 -7.74
C PRO A 14 6.82 9.38 -7.37
N VAL A 15 5.81 8.51 -7.29
CA VAL A 15 6.03 7.10 -6.92
C VAL A 15 6.94 6.43 -7.96
N GLY A 16 7.95 5.69 -7.48
CA GLY A 16 8.94 4.97 -8.28
C GLY A 16 10.32 5.62 -8.31
N VAL A 17 10.45 6.94 -8.05
CA VAL A 17 11.75 7.64 -8.11
C VAL A 17 12.74 7.18 -7.03
N SER A 18 12.24 6.60 -5.94
CA SER A 18 13.04 6.07 -4.82
C SER A 18 13.12 4.53 -4.83
N GLY A 19 12.78 3.89 -5.95
CA GLY A 19 12.83 2.44 -6.12
C GLY A 19 11.68 1.68 -5.44
N LYS A 20 11.83 0.35 -5.35
CA LYS A 20 10.82 -0.56 -4.81
C LYS A 20 11.13 -0.96 -3.37
N VAL A 21 10.11 -1.03 -2.52
CA VAL A 21 10.22 -1.48 -1.12
C VAL A 21 9.20 -2.57 -0.82
N ALA A 22 9.60 -3.56 -0.02
CA ALA A 22 8.66 -4.55 0.50
C ALA A 22 7.92 -3.98 1.73
N VAL A 23 6.60 -4.09 1.75
CA VAL A 23 5.74 -3.65 2.84
C VAL A 23 4.99 -4.84 3.40
N MET A 24 5.21 -5.15 4.66
CA MET A 24 4.41 -6.15 5.37
C MET A 24 3.06 -5.54 5.75
N LEU A 25 1.98 -6.04 5.12
CA LEU A 25 0.61 -5.65 5.45
C LEU A 25 0.01 -6.63 6.46
N SER A 26 -0.60 -6.08 7.50
CA SER A 26 -1.42 -6.79 8.47
C SER A 26 -2.87 -6.31 8.39
N GLY A 27 -3.79 -7.01 9.06
CA GLY A 27 -5.18 -6.56 9.17
C GLY A 27 -5.40 -5.34 10.08
N GLY A 28 -4.33 -4.70 10.58
CA GLY A 28 -4.37 -3.49 11.39
C GLY A 28 -4.21 -2.21 10.58
N ILE A 29 -4.38 -1.05 11.21
CA ILE A 29 -4.37 0.27 10.55
C ILE A 29 -2.96 0.84 10.32
N ASP A 30 -1.96 0.40 11.07
CA ASP A 30 -0.64 1.02 11.06
C ASP A 30 0.14 0.69 9.77
N SER A 31 0.07 -0.56 9.34
CA SER A 31 0.80 -1.03 8.15
C SER A 31 0.39 -0.35 6.83
N PRO A 32 -0.91 -0.13 6.52
CA PRO A 32 -1.29 0.64 5.33
C PRO A 32 -0.90 2.11 5.42
N VAL A 33 -0.94 2.72 6.62
CA VAL A 33 -0.48 4.11 6.82
C VAL A 33 1.03 4.22 6.60
N ALA A 34 1.81 3.26 7.10
CA ALA A 34 3.25 3.19 6.85
C ALA A 34 3.55 3.04 5.35
N ALA A 35 2.80 2.18 4.64
CA ALA A 35 2.92 2.02 3.20
C ALA A 35 2.71 3.34 2.44
N TRP A 36 1.65 4.07 2.79
CA TRP A 36 1.34 5.37 2.19
C TRP A 36 2.43 6.41 2.42
N GLN A 37 3.01 6.45 3.63
CA GLN A 37 4.13 7.34 3.92
C GLN A 37 5.37 7.03 3.08
N MET A 38 5.63 5.75 2.80
CA MET A 38 6.72 5.35 1.90
C MET A 38 6.43 5.74 0.45
N MET A 39 5.18 5.56 -0.01
CA MET A 39 4.77 6.02 -1.34
C MET A 39 4.93 7.54 -1.49
N LYS A 40 4.59 8.33 -0.48
CA LYS A 40 4.84 9.78 -0.47
C LYS A 40 6.31 10.17 -0.58
N ARG A 41 7.23 9.28 -0.19
CA ARG A 41 8.68 9.44 -0.35
C ARG A 41 9.21 8.88 -1.67
N GLY A 42 8.33 8.58 -2.62
CA GLY A 42 8.69 8.13 -3.97
C GLY A 42 8.99 6.64 -4.08
N CYS A 43 8.76 5.84 -3.03
CA CYS A 43 8.94 4.40 -3.10
C CYS A 43 7.71 3.73 -3.71
N GLN A 44 7.90 2.74 -4.57
CA GLN A 44 6.82 1.84 -5.00
C GLN A 44 6.70 0.69 -3.99
N ALA A 45 5.51 0.52 -3.42
CA ALA A 45 5.24 -0.49 -2.39
C ALA A 45 4.87 -1.84 -3.01
N MET A 46 5.65 -2.87 -2.70
CA MET A 46 5.34 -4.27 -2.96
C MET A 46 4.78 -4.89 -1.69
N PHE A 47 3.51 -5.28 -1.71
CA PHE A 47 2.81 -5.71 -0.50
C PHE A 47 3.01 -7.20 -0.23
N VAL A 48 3.26 -7.54 1.04
CA VAL A 48 3.41 -8.91 1.52
C VAL A 48 2.45 -9.10 2.68
N HIS A 49 1.51 -10.03 2.56
CA HIS A 49 0.59 -10.40 3.62
C HIS A 49 0.82 -11.85 4.04
N PHE A 50 1.08 -12.05 5.33
CA PHE A 50 1.22 -13.37 5.92
C PHE A 50 -0.14 -13.85 6.46
N HIS A 51 -0.52 -15.09 6.15
CA HIS A 51 -1.78 -15.67 6.61
C HIS A 51 -1.59 -17.11 7.11
N SER A 52 -2.46 -17.55 8.02
CA SER A 52 -2.42 -18.93 8.56
C SER A 52 -3.53 -19.83 8.01
N TYR A 53 -4.23 -19.44 6.94
CA TYR A 53 -5.20 -20.33 6.29
C TYR A 53 -4.56 -21.68 5.92
N PRO A 54 -5.19 -22.83 6.26
CA PRO A 54 -6.56 -22.99 6.73
C PRO A 54 -6.77 -23.02 8.26
N LEU A 55 -5.75 -22.76 9.09
CA LEU A 55 -5.88 -22.73 10.56
C LEU A 55 -6.83 -21.62 11.04
N VAL A 56 -6.89 -20.52 10.30
CA VAL A 56 -7.80 -19.40 10.51
C VAL A 56 -8.61 -19.14 9.23
N ASP A 57 -9.71 -18.40 9.37
CA ASP A 57 -10.55 -18.01 8.24
C ASP A 57 -9.82 -17.11 7.23
N ARG A 58 -10.49 -16.84 6.10
CA ARG A 58 -9.94 -16.01 5.02
C ARG A 58 -10.10 -14.50 5.28
N THR A 59 -10.67 -14.10 6.41
CA THR A 59 -11.00 -12.70 6.72
C THR A 59 -9.76 -11.81 6.70
N SER A 60 -8.62 -12.29 7.19
CA SER A 60 -7.35 -11.54 7.14
C SER A 60 -6.87 -11.30 5.71
N MET A 61 -7.02 -12.31 4.86
CA MET A 61 -6.61 -12.25 3.45
C MET A 61 -7.49 -11.26 2.66
N GLU A 62 -8.80 -11.30 2.89
CA GLU A 62 -9.77 -10.38 2.25
C GLU A 62 -9.48 -8.94 2.66
N LYS A 63 -9.25 -8.68 3.95
CA LYS A 63 -8.84 -7.35 4.44
C LYS A 63 -7.55 -6.86 3.80
N ALA A 64 -6.57 -7.74 3.58
CA ALA A 64 -5.32 -7.36 2.93
C ALA A 64 -5.54 -6.93 1.48
N VAL A 65 -6.40 -7.64 0.74
CA VAL A 65 -6.80 -7.26 -0.63
C VAL A 65 -7.48 -5.89 -0.63
N ASP A 66 -8.46 -5.68 0.24
CA ASP A 66 -9.19 -4.41 0.34
C ASP A 66 -8.25 -3.21 0.65
N LEU A 67 -7.29 -3.42 1.56
CA LEU A 67 -6.29 -2.40 1.89
C LEU A 67 -5.37 -2.10 0.70
N VAL A 68 -4.93 -3.12 -0.03
CA VAL A 68 -4.11 -2.92 -1.23
C VAL A 68 -4.88 -2.18 -2.31
N ASP A 69 -6.15 -2.52 -2.55
CA ASP A 69 -6.98 -1.81 -3.53
C ASP A 69 -7.18 -0.33 -3.17
N HIS A 70 -7.31 -0.03 -1.88
CA HIS A 70 -7.36 1.35 -1.42
C HIS A 70 -6.05 2.10 -1.68
N LEU A 71 -4.91 1.48 -1.35
CA LEU A 71 -3.59 2.06 -1.53
C LEU A 71 -3.17 2.16 -3.01
N ASN A 72 -3.68 1.28 -3.87
CA ASN A 72 -3.33 1.24 -5.29
C ASN A 72 -3.72 2.53 -6.03
N ARG A 73 -4.68 3.30 -5.49
CA ARG A 73 -5.04 4.64 -6.00
C ARG A 73 -3.88 5.63 -6.00
N HIS A 74 -2.82 5.36 -5.25
CA HIS A 74 -1.66 6.25 -5.11
C HIS A 74 -0.42 5.81 -5.91
N GLN A 75 -0.34 4.55 -6.34
CA GLN A 75 0.80 4.04 -7.12
C GLN A 75 0.41 3.37 -8.47
N TYR A 76 -0.89 3.23 -8.74
CA TYR A 76 -1.51 2.67 -9.95
C TYR A 76 -1.26 1.17 -10.21
N GLU A 77 -0.01 0.72 -10.06
CA GLU A 77 0.38 -0.68 -10.18
C GLU A 77 0.92 -1.20 -8.84
N SER A 78 0.27 -2.25 -8.33
CA SER A 78 0.63 -2.89 -7.06
C SER A 78 0.74 -4.41 -7.22
N ASN A 79 1.65 -5.00 -6.45
CA ASN A 79 1.74 -6.45 -6.27
C ASN A 79 1.37 -6.80 -4.83
N LEU A 80 0.53 -7.81 -4.63
CA LEU A 80 0.22 -8.40 -3.32
C LEU A 80 0.68 -9.86 -3.30
N PHE A 81 1.67 -10.14 -2.47
CA PHE A 81 2.16 -11.49 -2.20
C PHE A 81 1.47 -12.06 -0.97
N MET A 82 0.76 -13.17 -1.16
CA MET A 82 0.10 -13.91 -0.07
C MET A 82 1.02 -15.04 0.37
N VAL A 83 1.52 -14.97 1.60
CA VAL A 83 2.50 -15.92 2.14
C VAL A 83 1.87 -16.78 3.23
N PRO A 84 1.76 -18.11 3.04
CA PRO A 84 1.26 -19.00 4.07
C PRO A 84 2.29 -19.16 5.19
N LEU A 85 1.87 -18.89 6.43
CA LEU A 85 2.59 -19.24 7.64
C LEU A 85 2.32 -20.71 7.97
N ARG A 86 3.39 -21.53 7.97
CA ARG A 86 3.36 -22.92 8.44
C ARG A 86 3.38 -23.01 9.96
#